data_AF-A0A353BZZ5-F1
#
_entry.id   AF-A0A353BZZ5-F1
#
_cell.length_a   1.000
_cell.length_b   1.000
_cell.length_c   1.000
_cell.angle_alpha   90.00
_cell.angle_beta   90.00
_cell.angle_gamma   90.00
#
_symmetry.space_group_name_H-M   'P 1'
#
loop_
_entity.id
_entity.type
_entity.pdbx_description
1 polymer ?
#
loop_
_entity_poly.entity_id
_entity_poly.type
_entity_poly.pdbx_seq_one_letter_code
_entity_poly.pdbx_strand_id
1 'polypeptide(L)'
;MEMEDLLEEADQLFEQAEEMIVKEPGEGLQKFRTGVGNLFKAFLLSREKMPLGEIKQLYTQCREIEPEFETIRDELDYLFIPKLAETDSELICDAANEVWDLVISMMPE
;
A
#
# COMPACT_ATOMS: atom_id res chain seq x y z
N MET A 1 -2.48 17.84 -2.65
CA MET A 1 -3.22 16.62 -2.34
C MET A 1 -3.10 16.47 -0.84
N GLU A 2 -4.25 16.51 -0.18
CA GLU A 2 -4.32 16.42 1.27
C GLU A 2 -4.23 14.95 1.70
N MET A 3 -4.02 14.72 3.00
CA MET A 3 -3.94 13.37 3.56
C MET A 3 -5.24 12.59 3.28
N GLU A 4 -6.39 13.24 3.44
CA GLU A 4 -7.72 12.64 3.24
C GLU A 4 -7.93 12.22 1.79
N ASP A 5 -7.56 13.07 0.82
CA ASP A 5 -7.61 12.75 -0.61
C ASP A 5 -6.82 11.46 -0.93
N LEU A 6 -5.62 11.33 -0.33
CA LEU A 6 -4.76 10.16 -0.55
C LEU A 6 -5.36 8.88 0.02
N LEU A 7 -6.03 8.96 1.18
CA LEU A 7 -6.69 7.81 1.79
C LEU A 7 -7.91 7.39 0.97
N GLU A 8 -8.73 8.35 0.51
CA GLU A 8 -9.88 8.07 -0.36
C GLU A 8 -9.43 7.47 -1.70
N GLU A 9 -8.39 8.02 -2.33
CA GLU A 9 -7.82 7.45 -3.55
C GLU A 9 -7.25 6.05 -3.31
N ALA A 10 -6.60 5.81 -2.17
CA ALA A 10 -6.07 4.50 -1.84
C ALA A 10 -7.19 3.47 -1.67
N ASP A 11 -8.27 3.81 -0.97
CA ASP A 11 -9.44 2.96 -0.78
C ASP A 11 -10.05 2.54 -2.13
N GLN A 12 -10.32 3.52 -2.99
CA GLN A 12 -10.84 3.27 -4.34
C GLN A 12 -9.90 2.39 -5.19
N LEU A 13 -8.58 2.56 -5.04
CA LEU A 13 -7.60 1.75 -5.74
C LEU A 13 -7.58 0.30 -5.23
N PHE A 14 -7.77 0.09 -3.94
CA PHE A 14 -7.85 -1.24 -3.33
C PHE A 14 -9.09 -1.97 -3.80
N GLU A 15 -10.27 -1.34 -3.72
CA GLU A 15 -11.53 -1.93 -4.23
C GLU A 15 -11.40 -2.34 -5.71
N GLN A 16 -10.88 -1.43 -6.55
CA GLN A 16 -10.66 -1.74 -7.96
C GLN A 16 -9.62 -2.84 -8.17
N ALA A 17 -8.58 -2.89 -7.35
CA ALA A 17 -7.54 -3.91 -7.45
C ALA A 17 -8.11 -5.30 -7.16
N GLU A 18 -8.90 -5.45 -6.10
CA GLU A 18 -9.56 -6.70 -5.71
C GLU A 18 -10.50 -7.22 -6.80
N GLU A 19 -11.28 -6.34 -7.44
CA GLU A 19 -12.16 -6.71 -8.54
C GLU A 19 -11.40 -7.16 -9.80
N MET A 20 -10.23 -6.59 -10.04
CA MET A 20 -9.46 -6.78 -11.27
C MET A 20 -8.41 -7.88 -11.17
N ILE A 21 -7.85 -8.15 -9.99
CA ILE A 21 -6.67 -9.01 -9.84
C ILE A 21 -6.86 -10.42 -10.42
N VAL A 22 -8.09 -10.93 -10.42
CA VAL A 22 -8.43 -12.26 -10.98
C VAL A 22 -8.50 -12.23 -12.52
N LYS A 23 -8.94 -11.13 -13.12
CA LYS A 23 -9.17 -11.01 -14.58
C LYS A 23 -7.96 -10.42 -15.30
N GLU A 24 -7.34 -9.43 -14.67
CA GLU A 24 -6.24 -8.62 -15.19
C GLU A 24 -5.18 -8.44 -14.09
N PRO A 25 -4.43 -9.51 -13.74
CA PRO A 25 -3.53 -9.52 -12.59
C PRO A 25 -2.48 -8.40 -12.60
N GLY A 26 -1.96 -8.06 -13.79
CA GLY A 26 -0.99 -6.97 -13.93
C GLY A 26 -1.58 -5.61 -13.58
N GLU A 27 -2.83 -5.35 -13.98
CA GLU A 27 -3.51 -4.09 -13.69
C GLU A 27 -3.95 -4.03 -12.22
N GLY A 28 -4.52 -5.11 -11.68
CA GLY A 28 -4.87 -5.20 -10.25
C GLY A 28 -3.65 -4.99 -9.35
N LEU A 29 -2.52 -5.63 -9.67
CA LEU A 29 -1.27 -5.46 -8.93
C LEU A 29 -0.74 -4.02 -9.00
N GLN A 30 -0.86 -3.37 -10.16
CA GLN A 30 -0.45 -1.97 -10.30
C GLN A 30 -1.33 -1.02 -9.48
N LYS A 31 -2.63 -1.32 -9.35
CA LYS A 31 -3.54 -0.57 -8.49
C LYS A 31 -3.20 -0.74 -7.01
N PHE A 32 -2.97 -1.95 -6.52
CA PHE A 32 -2.49 -2.18 -5.15
C PHE A 32 -1.20 -1.41 -4.86
N ARG A 33 -0.22 -1.46 -5.76
CA ARG A 33 1.03 -0.69 -5.60
C ARG A 33 0.75 0.81 -5.49
N THR A 34 -0.11 1.34 -6.35
CA THR A 34 -0.45 2.77 -6.34
C THR A 34 -1.18 3.14 -5.05
N GLY A 35 -2.13 2.32 -4.60
CA GLY A 35 -2.86 2.51 -3.34
C GLY A 35 -1.93 2.48 -2.14
N VAL A 36 -1.03 1.49 -2.04
CA VAL A 36 -0.01 1.41 -0.99
C VAL A 36 0.92 2.63 -1.01
N GLY A 37 1.29 3.10 -2.19
CA GLY A 37 2.03 4.35 -2.34
C GLY A 37 1.27 5.55 -1.77
N ASN A 38 -0.04 5.63 -1.99
CA ASN A 38 -0.89 6.68 -1.44
C ASN A 38 -1.06 6.56 0.08
N LEU A 39 -1.23 5.34 0.62
CA LEU A 39 -1.24 5.08 2.07
C LEU A 39 0.04 5.58 2.75
N PHE A 40 1.21 5.24 2.21
CA PHE A 40 2.48 5.68 2.80
C PHE A 40 2.64 7.20 2.72
N LYS A 41 2.20 7.84 1.63
CA LYS A 41 2.18 9.30 1.55
C LYS A 41 1.26 9.91 2.59
N ALA A 42 0.05 9.36 2.77
CA ALA A 42 -0.91 9.83 3.76
C ALA A 42 -0.33 9.72 5.18
N PHE A 43 0.29 8.58 5.52
CA PHE A 43 0.99 8.40 6.78
C PHE A 43 2.11 9.43 6.99
N LEU A 44 2.96 9.67 5.98
CA LEU A 44 4.03 10.65 6.10
C LEU A 44 3.48 12.07 6.32
N LEU A 45 2.40 12.44 5.62
CA LEU A 45 1.74 13.72 5.80
C LEU A 45 1.09 13.86 7.19
N SER A 46 0.50 12.80 7.75
CA SER A 46 -0.06 12.81 9.11
C SER A 46 1.01 13.00 10.19
N ARG A 47 2.28 12.72 9.85
CA ARG A 47 3.47 12.97 10.67
C ARG A 47 4.21 14.26 10.32
N GLU A 48 3.59 15.15 9.53
CA GLU A 48 4.15 16.41 9.05
C GLU A 48 5.47 16.22 8.28
N LYS A 49 5.63 15.08 7.58
CA LYS A 49 6.77 14.78 6.72
C LYS A 49 6.37 14.90 5.25
N MET A 50 7.26 15.50 4.47
CA MET A 50 7.09 15.55 3.02
C MET A 50 7.42 14.19 2.41
N PRO A 51 6.46 13.50 1.76
CA PRO A 51 6.74 12.23 1.13
C PRO A 51 7.59 12.40 -0.13
N LEU A 52 8.66 11.61 -0.26
CA LEU A 52 9.58 11.69 -1.40
C LEU A 52 9.82 10.33 -2.04
N GLY A 53 9.69 10.27 -3.36
CA GLY A 53 10.08 9.11 -4.17
C GLY A 53 9.01 8.03 -4.31
N GLU A 54 9.46 6.85 -4.70
CA GLU A 54 8.64 5.68 -5.01
C GLU A 54 8.34 4.85 -3.75
N ILE A 55 7.44 3.87 -3.86
CA ILE A 55 6.93 3.03 -2.75
C ILE A 55 8.04 2.52 -1.81
N LYS A 56 9.17 2.01 -2.33
CA LYS A 56 10.28 1.51 -1.50
C LYS A 56 10.97 2.61 -0.68
N GLN A 57 11.06 3.82 -1.25
CA GLN A 57 11.61 4.99 -0.55
C GLN A 57 10.61 5.52 0.47
N LEU A 58 9.31 5.51 0.14
CA LEU A 58 8.23 5.87 1.07
C LEU A 58 8.19 4.92 2.26
N TYR A 59 8.23 3.60 2.02
CA TYR A 59 8.34 2.58 3.07
C TYR A 59 9.53 2.83 4.01
N THR A 60 10.71 3.14 3.44
CA THR A 60 11.90 3.45 4.25
C THR A 60 11.67 4.66 5.14
N GLN A 61 11.05 5.73 4.61
CA GLN A 61 10.70 6.92 5.40
C GLN A 61 9.67 6.59 6.49
N CYS A 62 8.64 5.80 6.18
CA CYS A 62 7.64 5.37 7.16
C CYS A 62 8.31 4.60 8.31
N ARG A 63 9.14 3.61 7.98
CA ARG A 63 9.87 2.78 8.96
C ARG A 63 10.85 3.57 9.84
N GLU A 64 11.47 4.61 9.30
CA GLU A 64 12.33 5.51 10.08
C GLU A 64 11.56 6.29 11.16
N ILE A 65 10.27 6.54 10.94
CA ILE A 65 9.38 7.21 11.88
C ILE A 65 8.74 6.20 12.83
N GLU A 66 8.22 5.10 12.27
CA GLU A 66 7.52 4.04 12.97
C GLU A 66 8.12 2.67 12.62
N PRO A 67 9.00 2.11 13.47
CA PRO A 67 9.67 0.84 13.22
C PRO A 67 8.73 -0.35 13.03
N GLU A 68 7.48 -0.26 13.50
CA GLU A 68 6.47 -1.31 13.32
C GLU A 68 6.15 -1.58 11.85
N PHE A 69 6.45 -0.67 10.91
CA PHE A 69 6.40 -0.95 9.47
C PHE A 69 7.24 -2.16 9.04
N GLU A 70 8.24 -2.58 9.82
CA GLU A 70 9.02 -3.78 9.51
C GLU A 70 8.18 -5.08 9.56
N THR A 71 7.01 -5.07 10.22
CA THR A 71 6.11 -6.24 10.27
C THR A 71 5.46 -6.56 8.94
N ILE A 72 5.25 -5.55 8.07
CA ILE A 72 4.62 -5.70 6.74
C ILE A 72 5.64 -5.80 5.59
N ARG A 73 6.92 -6.01 5.90
CA ARG A 73 7.99 -6.01 4.88
C ARG A 73 7.74 -7.10 3.83
N ASP A 74 7.39 -8.30 4.29
CA ASP A 74 7.28 -9.47 3.42
C ASP A 74 6.01 -9.35 2.54
N GLU A 75 4.93 -8.81 3.08
CA GLU A 75 3.69 -8.45 2.40
C GLU A 75 3.95 -7.41 1.31
N LEU A 76 4.72 -6.37 1.63
CA LEU A 76 5.13 -5.36 0.64
C LEU A 76 5.96 -5.98 -0.49
N ASP A 77 6.86 -6.92 -0.18
CA ASP A 77 7.67 -7.61 -1.18
C ASP A 77 6.83 -8.48 -2.12
N TYR A 78 5.76 -9.11 -1.65
CA TYR A 78 4.83 -9.87 -2.49
C TYR A 78 4.21 -9.00 -3.60
N LEU A 79 3.91 -7.74 -3.31
CA LEU A 79 3.40 -6.80 -4.31
C LEU A 79 4.40 -6.54 -5.45
N PHE A 80 5.68 -6.87 -5.29
CA PHE A 80 6.71 -6.72 -6.33
C PHE A 80 7.02 -8.00 -7.10
N ILE A 81 6.24 -9.07 -6.92
CA ILE A 81 6.41 -10.34 -7.63
C ILE A 81 5.23 -10.52 -8.60
N PRO A 82 5.35 -10.12 -9.89
CA PRO A 82 4.25 -10.20 -10.85
C PRO A 82 3.67 -11.61 -10.98
N LYS A 83 4.52 -12.63 -10.83
CA LYS A 83 4.08 -14.01 -10.95
C LYS A 83 3.09 -14.41 -9.86
N LEU A 84 3.20 -13.86 -8.65
CA LEU A 84 2.28 -14.16 -7.56
C LEU A 84 0.87 -13.67 -7.90
N ALA A 85 0.71 -12.48 -8.46
CA ALA A 85 -0.60 -11.99 -8.91
C ALA A 85 -1.28 -12.93 -9.92
N GLU A 86 -0.52 -13.62 -10.77
CA GLU A 86 -1.06 -14.59 -11.74
C GLU A 86 -1.39 -15.96 -11.13
N THR A 87 -0.66 -16.38 -10.10
CA THR A 87 -0.75 -17.75 -9.55
C THR A 87 -1.52 -17.83 -8.24
N ASP A 88 -1.55 -16.74 -7.49
CA ASP A 88 -2.06 -16.64 -6.14
C ASP A 88 -2.51 -15.20 -5.87
N SER A 89 -3.63 -14.81 -6.49
CA SER A 89 -4.19 -13.47 -6.34
C SER A 89 -4.73 -13.21 -4.93
N GLU A 90 -5.14 -14.26 -4.21
CA GLU A 90 -5.62 -14.17 -2.82
C GLU A 90 -4.49 -13.71 -1.90
N LEU A 91 -3.29 -14.31 -2.03
CA LEU A 91 -2.11 -13.85 -1.29
C LEU A 91 -1.76 -12.38 -1.55
N ILE A 92 -1.96 -11.89 -2.78
CA ILE A 92 -1.73 -10.47 -3.10
C ILE A 92 -2.76 -9.57 -2.43
N CYS A 93 -4.03 -9.95 -2.42
CA CYS A 93 -5.07 -9.20 -1.72
C CYS A 93 -4.81 -9.17 -0.21
N ASP A 94 -4.53 -10.32 0.39
CA ASP A 94 -4.21 -10.43 1.82
C ASP A 94 -3.01 -9.55 2.17
N ALA A 95 -1.92 -9.63 1.39
CA ALA A 95 -0.74 -8.81 1.61
C ALA A 95 -1.03 -7.30 1.50
N ALA A 96 -1.86 -6.88 0.53
CA ALA A 96 -2.25 -5.49 0.41
C ALA A 96 -3.08 -5.03 1.62
N ASN A 97 -4.04 -5.85 2.06
CA ASN A 97 -4.92 -5.55 3.19
C ASN A 97 -4.16 -5.51 4.53
N GLU A 98 -3.16 -6.37 4.75
CA GLU A 98 -2.28 -6.28 5.91
C GLU A 98 -1.49 -4.95 5.93
N VAL A 99 -1.01 -4.48 4.76
CA VAL A 99 -0.37 -3.16 4.65
C VAL A 99 -1.37 -2.04 4.99
N TRP A 100 -2.60 -2.13 4.50
CA TRP A 100 -3.67 -1.17 4.79
C TRP A 100 -3.96 -1.11 6.28
N ASP A 101 -4.26 -2.26 6.90
CA ASP A 101 -4.65 -2.37 8.29
C ASP A 101 -3.57 -1.82 9.23
N LEU A 102 -2.30 -2.14 8.96
CA LEU A 102 -1.19 -1.58 9.71
C LEU A 102 -1.17 -0.05 9.63
N VAL A 103 -1.20 0.50 8.41
CA VAL A 103 -1.08 1.94 8.20
C VAL A 103 -2.24 2.66 8.88
N ILE A 104 -3.48 2.22 8.65
CA ILE A 104 -4.68 2.84 9.23
C ILE A 104 -4.67 2.75 10.76
N SER A 105 -4.21 1.64 11.35
CA SER A 105 -4.11 1.52 12.82
C SER A 105 -3.20 2.56 13.47
N MET A 106 -2.27 3.16 12.69
CA MET A 106 -1.33 4.17 13.15
C MET A 106 -1.74 5.60 12.80
N MET A 107 -2.82 5.78 12.02
CA MET A 107 -3.31 7.09 11.62
C MET A 107 -4.07 7.75 12.78
N PRO A 108 -4.01 9.09 12.90
CA PRO A 108 -4.84 9.81 13.86
C PRO A 108 -6.34 9.67 13.52
N GLU A 109 -7.18 9.63 14.55
CA GLU A 109 -8.66 9.63 14.45
C GLU A 109 -9.22 10.92 13.83
#